data_AF-A0A7W7CQG8-F1
#
_entry.id   AF-A0A7W7CQG8-F1
#
_cell.length_a   1.000
_cell.length_b   1.000
_cell.length_c   1.000
_cell.angle_alpha   90.00
_cell.angle_beta   90.00
_cell.angle_gamma   90.00
#
_symmetry.space_group_name_H-M   'P 1'
#
loop_
_entity.id
_entity.type
_entity.pdbx_description
1 polymer ?
#
loop_
_entity_poly.entity_id
_entity_poly.type
_entity_poly.pdbx_seq_one_letter_code
_entity_poly.pdbx_strand_id
1 'polypeptide(L)'
;MITLRLNHQQRAFLQAVVDRSCRLSDIGEVVRAALRDAPDPAPLTFLAVSPPPSRTAVAEHLVQPGTGKAVEVAAGRVLRIVQLEGHQCVDLNVFTLADRRERLHVGRTRGLQGLHPGPGDVLWSNAPWERPIMAITGGGGTTDTQFPFCSRLIYSAFFGLHDRTNCQEIQNEAQREYGLHRWDIHESLNLFMHTAPGPGGEPVIRRNTARPGDYLEFVALTDVLAIPNVCGDDLTNCSNFDMRPVRVVIEEPLPSDTAQARLAADRATILGLPAPLEVADGQPLRRDPTYVAAFPHLPLRRADVRVDLDDTLTRRFHRTKNVTLYADDDAAALRDLTLSWAIDHLGAFTGNA
;
A
#
# COMPACT_ATOMS: atom_id res chain seq x y z
N MET A 1 -26.30 20.00 8.51
CA MET A 1 -24.84 20.21 8.57
C MET A 1 -24.15 18.85 8.65
N ILE A 2 -23.19 18.58 7.76
CA ILE A 2 -22.37 17.37 7.76
C ILE A 2 -20.90 17.73 7.97
N THR A 3 -20.09 16.77 8.41
CA THR A 3 -18.66 16.97 8.67
C THR A 3 -17.82 16.22 7.65
N LEU A 4 -16.99 16.95 6.92
CA LEU A 4 -15.93 16.40 6.07
C LEU A 4 -14.61 16.44 6.83
N ARG A 5 -13.98 15.28 7.08
CA ARG A 5 -12.68 15.19 7.76
C ARG A 5 -11.56 15.03 6.74
N LEU A 6 -10.58 15.93 6.75
CA LEU A 6 -9.47 15.94 5.79
C LEU A 6 -8.13 16.08 6.51
N ASN A 7 -7.10 15.44 5.98
CA ASN A 7 -5.75 15.85 6.33
C ASN A 7 -5.38 17.19 5.64
N HIS A 8 -4.30 17.83 6.10
CA HIS A 8 -3.86 19.12 5.58
C HIS A 8 -3.45 19.08 4.10
N GLN A 9 -2.93 17.95 3.62
CA GLN A 9 -2.58 17.76 2.21
C GLN A 9 -3.86 17.66 1.35
N GLN A 10 -4.84 16.82 1.72
CA GLN A 10 -6.14 16.76 1.03
C GLN A 10 -6.84 18.13 0.98
N ARG A 11 -6.77 18.90 2.07
CA ARG A 11 -7.34 20.25 2.10
C ARG A 11 -6.63 21.20 1.14
N ALA A 12 -5.29 21.15 1.07
CA ALA A 12 -4.53 21.94 0.10
C ALA A 12 -4.88 21.56 -1.34
N PHE A 13 -5.14 20.27 -1.61
CA PHE A 13 -5.64 19.82 -2.91
C PHE A 13 -7.01 20.44 -3.21
N LEU A 14 -7.99 20.27 -2.31
CA LEU A 14 -9.32 20.84 -2.47
C LEU A 14 -9.32 22.36 -2.58
N GLN A 15 -8.42 23.05 -1.89
CA GLN A 15 -8.25 24.49 -2.06
C GLN A 15 -7.73 24.84 -3.46
N ALA A 16 -6.74 24.10 -3.97
CA ALA A 16 -6.26 24.30 -5.34
C ALA A 16 -7.35 24.03 -6.39
N VAL A 17 -8.29 23.12 -6.11
CA VAL A 17 -9.49 22.89 -6.94
C VAL A 17 -10.38 24.13 -6.97
N VAL A 18 -10.63 24.73 -5.80
CA VAL A 18 -11.43 25.96 -5.67
C VAL A 18 -10.75 27.12 -6.39
N ASP A 19 -9.46 27.36 -6.15
CA ASP A 19 -8.71 28.50 -6.67
C ASP A 19 -8.65 28.52 -8.21
N ARG A 20 -8.77 27.36 -8.86
CA ARG A 20 -8.75 27.20 -10.32
C ARG A 20 -10.14 27.24 -10.96
N SER A 21 -11.19 27.14 -10.16
CA SER A 21 -12.55 27.09 -10.66
C SER A 21 -13.16 28.48 -10.74
N CYS A 22 -13.82 28.80 -11.84
CA CYS A 22 -14.66 30.00 -11.92
C CYS A 22 -16.06 29.80 -11.30
N ARG A 23 -16.37 28.59 -10.79
CA ARG A 23 -17.70 28.20 -10.30
C ARG A 23 -17.73 27.82 -8.82
N LEU A 24 -16.59 27.52 -8.21
CA LEU A 24 -16.49 27.06 -6.83
C LEU A 24 -15.87 28.17 -5.98
N SER A 25 -16.50 28.51 -4.86
CA SER A 25 -16.03 29.57 -3.95
C SER A 25 -15.28 29.05 -2.73
N ASP A 26 -15.54 27.81 -2.33
CA ASP A 26 -14.96 27.16 -1.16
C ASP A 26 -15.07 25.63 -1.25
N ILE A 27 -14.46 24.92 -0.29
CA ILE A 27 -14.50 23.45 -0.21
C ILE A 27 -15.92 22.93 -0.01
N GLY A 28 -16.80 23.68 0.66
CA GLY A 28 -18.21 23.30 0.82
C GLY A 28 -18.95 23.25 -0.51
N GLU A 29 -18.66 24.17 -1.44
CA GLU A 29 -19.18 24.09 -2.82
C GLU A 29 -18.65 22.89 -3.58
N VAL A 30 -17.39 22.47 -3.35
CA VAL A 30 -16.85 21.22 -3.92
C VAL A 30 -17.68 20.03 -3.43
N VAL A 31 -17.96 19.95 -2.13
CA VAL A 31 -18.79 18.90 -1.55
C VAL A 31 -20.19 18.89 -2.16
N ARG A 32 -20.83 20.06 -2.23
CA ARG A 32 -22.18 20.18 -2.82
C ARG A 32 -22.19 19.78 -4.29
N ALA A 33 -21.16 20.12 -5.07
CA ALA A 33 -21.01 19.69 -6.45
C ALA A 33 -20.83 18.17 -6.56
N ALA A 34 -19.93 17.61 -5.75
CA ALA A 34 -19.71 16.17 -5.69
C ALA A 34 -20.98 15.39 -5.38
N LEU A 35 -21.80 15.86 -4.44
CA LEU A 35 -23.07 15.20 -4.12
C LEU A 35 -24.10 15.29 -5.25
N ARG A 36 -24.16 16.40 -6.00
CA ARG A 36 -25.07 16.52 -7.15
C ARG A 36 -24.77 15.48 -8.23
N ASP A 37 -23.48 15.25 -8.48
CA ASP A 37 -23.00 14.42 -9.59
C ASP A 37 -22.68 12.97 -9.16
N ALA A 38 -22.65 12.70 -7.84
CA ALA A 38 -22.26 11.40 -7.29
C ALA A 38 -23.08 10.25 -7.91
N PRO A 39 -22.41 9.25 -8.53
CA PRO A 39 -23.11 8.07 -9.03
C PRO A 39 -23.62 7.21 -7.87
N ASP A 40 -24.53 6.28 -8.17
CA ASP A 40 -24.89 5.24 -7.20
C ASP A 40 -23.68 4.34 -6.92
N PRO A 41 -23.51 3.85 -5.67
CA PRO A 41 -22.34 3.08 -5.31
C PRO A 41 -22.31 1.75 -6.06
N ALA A 42 -21.16 1.43 -6.65
CA ALA A 42 -20.95 0.13 -7.27
C ALA A 42 -20.88 -0.97 -6.19
N PRO A 43 -21.42 -2.18 -6.44
CA PRO A 43 -21.29 -3.30 -5.54
C PRO A 43 -19.81 -3.69 -5.39
N LEU A 44 -19.42 -4.07 -4.17
CA LEU A 44 -18.08 -4.54 -3.87
C LEU A 44 -18.14 -5.96 -3.31
N THR A 45 -17.27 -6.82 -3.84
CA THR A 45 -17.09 -8.17 -3.34
C THR A 45 -15.86 -8.20 -2.46
N PHE A 46 -16.01 -8.80 -1.28
CA PHE A 46 -14.93 -8.98 -0.34
C PHE A 46 -14.53 -10.44 -0.32
N LEU A 47 -13.22 -10.68 -0.31
CA LEU A 47 -12.70 -12.02 -0.13
C LEU A 47 -12.78 -12.38 1.35
N ALA A 48 -13.27 -13.59 1.64
CA ALA A 48 -13.25 -14.11 3.00
C ALA A 48 -11.82 -14.60 3.30
N VAL A 49 -11.24 -14.10 4.38
CA VAL A 49 -9.93 -14.55 4.87
C VAL A 49 -10.16 -15.37 6.14
N SER A 50 -9.56 -16.56 6.20
CA SER A 50 -9.58 -17.35 7.43
C SER A 50 -8.73 -16.65 8.50
N PRO A 51 -9.09 -16.70 9.79
CA PRO A 51 -8.26 -16.13 10.84
C PRO A 51 -6.84 -16.72 10.83
N PRO A 52 -5.81 -15.92 11.15
CA PRO A 52 -4.45 -16.43 11.17
C PRO A 52 -4.26 -17.47 12.28
N PRO A 53 -3.37 -18.46 12.09
CA PRO A 53 -2.95 -19.36 13.16
C PRO A 53 -2.34 -18.59 14.34
N SER A 54 -2.57 -19.10 15.56
CA SER A 54 -1.90 -18.59 16.75
C SER A 54 -0.43 -19.01 16.75
N ARG A 55 0.48 -18.04 16.87
CA ARG A 55 1.94 -18.24 16.90
C ARG A 55 2.55 -17.42 18.02
N THR A 56 3.81 -17.72 18.36
CA THR A 56 4.57 -16.92 19.33
C THR A 56 5.18 -15.71 18.61
N ALA A 57 4.78 -14.51 19.01
CA ALA A 57 5.36 -13.28 18.48
C ALA A 57 6.80 -13.07 19.00
N VAL A 58 7.71 -12.81 18.09
CA VAL A 58 9.11 -12.46 18.35
C VAL A 58 9.28 -10.94 18.39
N ALA A 59 8.61 -10.24 17.48
CA ALA A 59 8.60 -8.78 17.42
C ALA A 59 7.28 -8.28 16.85
N GLU A 60 6.85 -7.10 17.29
CA GLU A 60 5.65 -6.42 16.79
C GLU A 60 5.95 -4.94 16.58
N HIS A 61 5.48 -4.41 15.46
CA HIS A 61 5.61 -3.01 15.09
C HIS A 61 4.26 -2.47 14.61
N LEU A 62 3.87 -1.32 15.16
CA LEU A 62 2.77 -0.52 14.65
C LEU A 62 3.33 0.50 13.65
N VAL A 63 3.04 0.32 12.35
CA VAL A 63 3.48 1.24 11.30
C VAL A 63 2.38 2.27 11.07
N GLN A 64 2.69 3.53 11.35
CA GLN A 64 1.74 4.64 11.33
C GLN A 64 1.56 5.22 9.92
N PRO A 65 0.44 5.94 9.65
CA PRO A 65 0.27 6.74 8.44
C PRO A 65 1.49 7.60 8.10
N GLY A 66 1.96 7.52 6.86
CA GLY A 66 3.14 8.25 6.38
C GLY A 66 4.49 7.73 6.88
N THR A 67 4.54 6.52 7.46
CA THR A 67 5.77 5.88 7.96
C THR A 67 6.00 4.49 7.35
N GLY A 68 7.23 4.01 7.47
CA GLY A 68 7.63 2.64 7.15
C GLY A 68 8.51 2.06 8.26
N LYS A 69 8.77 0.75 8.22
CA LYS A 69 9.66 0.12 9.20
C LYS A 69 10.48 -0.99 8.57
N ALA A 70 11.80 -0.90 8.69
CA ALA A 70 12.70 -1.98 8.33
C ALA A 70 12.77 -3.01 9.48
N VAL A 71 12.50 -4.28 9.17
CA VAL A 71 12.43 -5.39 10.13
C VAL A 71 13.24 -6.59 9.65
N GLU A 72 14.07 -7.15 10.53
CA GLU A 72 14.84 -8.38 10.25
C GLU A 72 13.94 -9.60 10.41
N VAL A 73 13.89 -10.46 9.39
CA VAL A 73 13.16 -11.72 9.42
C VAL A 73 14.16 -12.83 9.14
N ALA A 74 14.52 -13.58 10.19
CA ALA A 74 15.42 -14.72 10.08
C ALA A 74 14.79 -15.82 9.23
N ALA A 75 15.62 -16.59 8.53
CA ALA A 75 15.19 -17.73 7.73
C ALA A 75 14.30 -18.68 8.55
N GLY A 76 13.19 -19.12 7.96
CA GLY A 76 12.17 -19.96 8.58
C GLY A 76 11.11 -19.20 9.37
N ARG A 77 11.33 -17.94 9.77
CA ARG A 77 10.31 -17.16 10.51
C ARG A 77 9.20 -16.63 9.62
N VAL A 78 8.07 -16.33 10.25
CA VAL A 78 6.89 -15.76 9.60
C VAL A 78 6.90 -14.24 9.77
N LEU A 79 6.74 -13.52 8.66
CA LEU A 79 6.37 -12.11 8.62
C LEU A 79 4.86 -12.02 8.34
N ARG A 80 4.10 -11.39 9.24
CA ARG A 80 2.69 -11.08 9.02
C ARG A 80 2.46 -9.58 8.97
N ILE A 81 1.74 -9.11 7.95
CA ILE A 81 1.26 -7.73 7.84
C ILE A 81 -0.26 -7.75 7.96
N VAL A 82 -0.81 -6.98 8.90
CA VAL A 82 -2.22 -7.00 9.31
C VAL A 82 -2.87 -5.63 9.16
N GLN A 83 -4.04 -5.62 8.52
CA GLN A 83 -4.93 -4.46 8.46
C GLN A 83 -5.57 -4.22 9.83
N LEU A 84 -5.38 -3.03 10.40
CA LEU A 84 -6.03 -2.68 11.66
C LEU A 84 -7.42 -2.09 11.44
N GLU A 85 -7.54 -1.20 10.46
CA GLU A 85 -8.78 -0.50 10.11
C GLU A 85 -9.30 -0.91 8.72
N GLY A 86 -8.56 -1.73 7.97
CA GLY A 86 -8.87 -2.11 6.59
C GLY A 86 -8.44 -1.05 5.57
N HIS A 87 -8.64 -1.36 4.30
CA HIS A 87 -8.49 -0.46 3.15
C HIS A 87 -7.13 0.21 3.01
N GLN A 88 -6.06 -0.33 3.59
CA GLN A 88 -4.72 0.24 3.48
C GLN A 88 -3.86 -0.57 2.51
N CYS A 89 -3.34 0.06 1.46
CA CYS A 89 -2.26 -0.53 0.67
C CYS A 89 -0.92 -0.47 1.44
N VAL A 90 -0.10 -1.50 1.36
CA VAL A 90 1.24 -1.52 1.94
C VAL A 90 2.25 -1.84 0.86
N ASP A 91 3.21 -0.95 0.64
CA ASP A 91 4.34 -1.21 -0.23
C ASP A 91 5.37 -2.03 0.54
N LEU A 92 5.90 -3.09 -0.08
CA LEU A 92 6.93 -3.94 0.51
C LEU A 92 8.19 -3.97 -0.37
N ASN A 93 9.32 -3.58 0.23
CA ASN A 93 10.66 -3.87 -0.26
C ASN A 93 11.32 -4.97 0.59
N VAL A 94 12.19 -5.78 -0.01
CA VAL A 94 12.86 -6.90 0.67
C VAL A 94 14.29 -7.01 0.16
N PHE A 95 15.25 -7.01 1.08
CA PHE A 95 16.67 -7.24 0.82
C PHE A 95 17.11 -8.50 1.56
N THR A 96 18.14 -9.21 1.10
CA THR A 96 18.77 -10.21 1.97
C THR A 96 19.72 -9.53 2.95
N LEU A 97 19.82 -10.05 4.16
CA LEU A 97 20.71 -9.48 5.19
C LEU A 97 22.20 -9.73 4.86
N ALA A 98 22.47 -10.79 4.09
CA ALA A 98 23.83 -11.16 3.70
C ALA A 98 24.45 -10.20 2.66
N ASP A 99 23.64 -9.63 1.75
CA ASP A 99 24.12 -8.70 0.73
C ASP A 99 23.04 -7.72 0.28
N ARG A 100 23.25 -6.41 0.51
CA ARG A 100 22.31 -5.35 0.09
C ARG A 100 22.00 -5.30 -1.40
N ARG A 101 22.83 -5.93 -2.23
CA ARG A 101 22.61 -6.01 -3.69
C ARG A 101 21.61 -7.10 -4.07
N GLU A 102 21.40 -8.09 -3.20
CA GLU A 102 20.37 -9.11 -3.38
C GLU A 102 19.07 -8.64 -2.74
N ARG A 103 18.05 -8.45 -3.57
CA ARG A 103 16.76 -7.89 -3.18
C ARG A 103 15.65 -8.46 -4.04
N LEU A 104 14.42 -8.29 -3.59
CA LEU A 104 13.23 -8.67 -4.32
C LEU A 104 13.25 -8.06 -5.73
N HIS A 105 13.08 -8.91 -6.73
CA HIS A 105 12.88 -8.52 -8.11
C HIS A 105 11.41 -8.72 -8.47
N VAL A 106 10.64 -7.63 -8.42
CA VAL A 106 9.19 -7.66 -8.72
C VAL A 106 8.92 -8.10 -10.15
N GLY A 107 9.69 -7.62 -11.14
CA GLY A 107 9.57 -8.08 -12.53
C GLY A 107 9.77 -9.60 -12.71
N ARG A 108 10.74 -10.22 -12.02
CA ARG A 108 10.94 -11.68 -12.06
C ARG A 108 9.80 -12.41 -11.37
N THR A 109 9.39 -11.92 -10.20
CA THR A 109 8.24 -12.47 -9.47
C THR A 109 6.97 -12.41 -10.34
N ARG A 110 6.72 -11.28 -11.00
CA ARG A 110 5.61 -11.10 -11.93
C ARG A 110 5.64 -12.08 -13.11
N GLY A 111 6.83 -12.29 -13.69
CA GLY A 111 6.99 -13.20 -14.81
C GLY A 111 6.74 -14.67 -14.49
N LEU A 112 7.00 -15.09 -13.24
CA LEU A 112 6.89 -16.49 -12.82
C LEU A 112 5.63 -16.79 -11.98
N GLN A 113 5.11 -15.82 -11.24
CA GLN A 113 3.94 -15.96 -10.34
C GLN A 113 2.71 -15.17 -10.81
N GLY A 114 2.84 -14.38 -11.89
CA GLY A 114 1.76 -13.54 -12.40
C GLY A 114 1.61 -12.19 -11.69
N LEU A 115 0.54 -11.47 -12.01
CA LEU A 115 0.32 -10.09 -11.56
C LEU A 115 0.02 -9.98 -10.05
N HIS A 116 -0.58 -11.03 -9.48
CA HIS A 116 -1.09 -11.07 -8.12
C HIS A 116 -0.59 -12.32 -7.36
N PRO A 117 0.71 -12.42 -7.04
CA PRO A 117 1.26 -13.56 -6.31
C PRO A 117 0.57 -13.77 -4.94
N GLY A 118 0.15 -14.99 -4.66
CA GLY A 118 -0.61 -15.35 -3.46
C GLY A 118 -0.06 -16.58 -2.73
N PRO A 119 -0.78 -17.10 -1.73
CA PRO A 119 -0.36 -18.28 -0.99
C PRO A 119 0.02 -19.47 -1.90
N GLY A 120 1.23 -19.99 -1.71
CA GLY A 120 1.82 -21.04 -2.55
C GLY A 120 2.86 -20.53 -3.55
N ASP A 121 2.95 -19.22 -3.76
CA ASP A 121 3.95 -18.59 -4.63
C ASP A 121 5.20 -18.17 -3.84
N VAL A 122 6.28 -17.87 -4.56
CA VAL A 122 7.52 -17.35 -3.98
C VAL A 122 7.94 -16.02 -4.57
N LEU A 123 8.60 -15.21 -3.76
CA LEU A 123 9.22 -13.95 -4.13
C LEU A 123 10.67 -14.20 -4.58
N TRP A 124 11.01 -13.73 -5.77
CA TRP A 124 12.32 -13.97 -6.39
C TRP A 124 13.28 -12.81 -6.17
N SER A 125 14.57 -13.11 -5.94
CA SER A 125 15.63 -12.11 -5.94
C SER A 125 16.12 -11.74 -7.35
N ASN A 126 16.84 -10.63 -7.46
CA ASN A 126 17.44 -10.16 -8.70
C ASN A 126 18.66 -10.97 -9.15
N ALA A 127 19.05 -10.79 -10.41
CA ALA A 127 20.33 -11.28 -10.91
C ALA A 127 21.50 -10.62 -10.17
N PRO A 128 22.61 -11.36 -9.93
CA PRO A 128 22.87 -12.74 -10.36
C PRO A 128 22.36 -13.86 -9.43
N TRP A 129 21.68 -13.56 -8.33
CA TRP A 129 21.23 -14.57 -7.36
C TRP A 129 20.03 -15.39 -7.85
N GLU A 130 19.05 -14.71 -8.43
CA GLU A 130 17.86 -15.29 -9.09
C GLU A 130 17.23 -16.48 -8.35
N ARG A 131 17.01 -16.36 -7.04
CA ARG A 131 16.48 -17.43 -6.19
C ARG A 131 15.25 -16.98 -5.38
N PRO A 132 14.41 -17.91 -4.91
CA PRO A 132 13.37 -17.60 -3.94
C PRO A 132 13.97 -17.07 -2.63
N ILE A 133 13.45 -15.94 -2.12
CA ILE A 133 13.87 -15.33 -0.84
C ILE A 133 12.77 -15.33 0.23
N MET A 134 11.51 -15.39 -0.19
CA MET A 134 10.36 -15.56 0.70
C MET A 134 9.28 -16.41 0.00
N ALA A 135 8.50 -17.15 0.77
CA ALA A 135 7.31 -17.86 0.30
C ALA A 135 6.06 -17.21 0.89
N ILE A 136 5.01 -17.00 0.09
CA ILE A 136 3.72 -16.53 0.57
C ILE A 136 2.96 -17.74 1.09
N THR A 137 2.61 -17.76 2.38
CA THR A 137 2.04 -18.95 3.04
C THR A 137 0.60 -18.76 3.51
N GLY A 138 0.12 -17.53 3.62
CA GLY A 138 -1.23 -17.29 4.11
C GLY A 138 -1.72 -15.86 3.93
N GLY A 139 -3.00 -15.66 4.25
CA GLY A 139 -3.71 -14.40 4.07
C GLY A 139 -4.68 -14.43 2.89
N GLY A 140 -5.41 -13.33 2.69
CA GLY A 140 -6.46 -13.25 1.68
C GLY A 140 -6.75 -11.84 1.15
N GLY A 141 -5.72 -11.01 1.11
CA GLY A 141 -5.72 -9.75 0.37
C GLY A 141 -5.19 -9.94 -1.06
N THR A 142 -5.48 -8.98 -1.94
CA THR A 142 -4.85 -8.92 -3.26
C THR A 142 -3.43 -8.38 -3.14
N THR A 143 -2.51 -8.90 -3.94
CA THR A 143 -1.19 -8.26 -4.15
C THR A 143 -1.14 -7.70 -5.56
N ASP A 144 -0.29 -6.72 -5.80
CA ASP A 144 -0.01 -6.23 -7.14
C ASP A 144 1.50 -6.12 -7.38
N THR A 145 1.90 -6.52 -8.59
CA THR A 145 3.29 -6.42 -9.09
C THR A 145 3.39 -5.53 -10.33
N GLN A 146 2.28 -4.87 -10.72
CA GLN A 146 2.19 -4.13 -11.97
C GLN A 146 2.47 -2.64 -11.79
N PHE A 147 1.91 -2.03 -10.75
CA PHE A 147 2.06 -0.60 -10.50
C PHE A 147 3.33 -0.30 -9.71
N PRO A 148 4.08 0.76 -10.07
CA PRO A 148 5.19 1.22 -9.26
C PRO A 148 4.68 1.87 -7.97
N PHE A 149 5.57 2.01 -6.99
CA PHE A 149 5.33 2.84 -5.81
C PHE A 149 4.93 4.28 -6.20
N CYS A 150 4.08 4.92 -5.39
CA CYS A 150 3.82 6.34 -5.59
C CYS A 150 5.06 7.18 -5.24
N SER A 151 5.22 8.29 -5.95
CA SER A 151 6.38 9.18 -5.82
C SER A 151 5.98 10.62 -6.15
N ARG A 152 6.88 11.56 -5.85
CA ARG A 152 6.72 12.97 -6.27
C ARG A 152 6.42 13.09 -7.77
N LEU A 153 7.01 12.24 -8.62
CA LEU A 153 6.74 12.23 -10.07
C LEU A 153 5.27 11.95 -10.36
N ILE A 154 4.71 10.90 -9.75
CA ILE A 154 3.31 10.49 -9.94
C ILE A 154 2.38 11.62 -9.49
N TYR A 155 2.60 12.18 -8.30
CA TYR A 155 1.78 13.29 -7.82
C TYR A 155 1.91 14.56 -8.66
N SER A 156 3.11 14.85 -9.17
CA SER A 156 3.35 16.02 -10.02
C SER A 156 2.68 15.84 -11.39
N ALA A 157 2.79 14.65 -11.98
CA ALA A 157 2.22 14.36 -13.29
C ALA A 157 0.69 14.34 -13.21
N PHE A 158 0.11 13.52 -12.34
CA PHE A 158 -1.34 13.31 -12.32
C PHE A 158 -2.10 14.40 -11.56
N PHE A 159 -1.47 15.05 -10.57
CA PHE A 159 -2.16 16.01 -9.71
C PHE A 159 -1.48 17.37 -9.61
N GLY A 160 -0.33 17.61 -10.26
CA GLY A 160 0.38 18.88 -10.16
C GLY A 160 0.78 19.23 -8.73
N LEU A 161 0.93 18.21 -7.89
CA LEU A 161 1.25 18.33 -6.47
C LEU A 161 2.70 17.86 -6.25
N HIS A 162 3.50 18.69 -5.59
CA HIS A 162 4.94 18.45 -5.45
C HIS A 162 5.39 18.11 -4.03
N ASP A 163 4.61 18.48 -3.01
CA ASP A 163 4.94 18.32 -1.59
C ASP A 163 3.89 17.42 -0.94
N ARG A 164 4.11 16.10 -1.01
CA ARG A 164 3.13 15.06 -0.66
C ARG A 164 3.78 13.82 -0.10
N THR A 165 3.14 13.25 0.92
CA THR A 165 3.49 11.92 1.42
C THR A 165 3.39 10.89 0.28
N ASN A 166 4.46 10.12 0.08
CA ASN A 166 4.55 9.13 -0.99
C ASN A 166 5.46 7.95 -0.58
N CYS A 167 5.20 6.77 -1.14
CA CYS A 167 5.90 5.54 -0.80
C CYS A 167 7.40 5.64 -1.02
N GLN A 168 7.85 6.27 -2.13
CA GLN A 168 9.28 6.42 -2.42
C GLN A 168 10.05 7.08 -1.27
N GLU A 169 9.56 8.21 -0.75
CA GLU A 169 10.23 8.94 0.33
C GLU A 169 10.12 8.25 1.68
N ILE A 170 8.99 7.60 1.96
CA ILE A 170 8.80 6.80 3.18
C ILE A 170 9.77 5.61 3.19
N GLN A 171 9.85 4.89 2.06
CA GLN A 171 10.73 3.74 1.88
C GLN A 171 12.20 4.13 2.00
N ASN A 172 12.60 5.23 1.36
CA ASN A 172 13.96 5.78 1.44
C ASN A 172 14.37 6.13 2.89
N GLU A 173 13.44 6.67 3.68
CA GLU A 173 13.73 6.97 5.09
C GLU A 173 13.78 5.71 5.95
N ALA A 174 12.83 4.78 5.77
CA ALA A 174 12.80 3.54 6.53
C ALA A 174 14.05 2.68 6.30
N GLN A 175 14.52 2.57 5.06
CA GLN A 175 15.69 1.76 4.70
C GLN A 175 17.02 2.36 5.18
N ARG A 176 17.06 3.68 5.46
CA ARG A 176 18.25 4.35 6.01
C ARG A 176 18.69 3.77 7.35
N GLU A 177 17.78 3.17 8.11
CA GLU A 177 18.09 2.44 9.35
C GLU A 177 19.14 1.33 9.14
N TYR A 178 19.35 0.85 7.92
CA TYR A 178 20.33 -0.20 7.59
C TYR A 178 21.44 0.30 6.64
N GLY A 179 21.62 1.63 6.55
CA GLY A 179 22.64 2.24 5.71
C GLY A 179 22.36 2.15 4.20
N LEU A 180 21.16 1.74 3.81
CA LEU A 180 20.73 1.76 2.41
C LEU A 180 20.56 3.20 1.92
N HIS A 181 21.01 3.45 0.69
CA HIS A 181 20.89 4.73 0.03
C HIS A 181 19.58 4.86 -0.74
N ARG A 182 19.24 6.09 -1.14
CA ARG A 182 18.00 6.42 -1.85
C ARG A 182 17.83 5.71 -3.20
N TRP A 183 18.93 5.24 -3.79
CA TRP A 183 18.95 4.51 -5.06
C TRP A 183 18.93 2.99 -4.88
N ASP A 184 18.96 2.50 -3.63
CA ASP A 184 18.81 1.07 -3.35
C ASP A 184 17.34 0.64 -3.32
N ILE A 185 16.40 1.59 -3.22
CA ILE A 185 14.97 1.34 -3.38
C ILE A 185 14.70 0.59 -4.68
N HIS A 186 13.80 -0.38 -4.63
CA HIS A 186 13.36 -1.13 -5.81
C HIS A 186 11.83 -1.09 -5.92
N GLU A 187 11.29 -1.62 -7.01
CA GLU A 187 9.84 -1.71 -7.20
C GLU A 187 9.18 -2.44 -6.01
N SER A 188 8.03 -1.94 -5.58
CA SER A 188 7.28 -2.52 -4.46
C SER A 188 6.50 -3.75 -4.90
N LEU A 189 6.41 -4.75 -4.02
CA LEU A 189 5.25 -5.64 -4.02
C LEU A 189 4.14 -4.90 -3.26
N ASN A 190 3.04 -4.59 -3.94
CA ASN A 190 1.96 -3.78 -3.38
C ASN A 190 0.93 -4.70 -2.71
N LEU A 191 0.98 -4.76 -1.39
CA LEU A 191 0.11 -5.59 -0.57
C LEU A 191 -1.25 -4.93 -0.36
N PHE A 192 -2.31 -5.72 -0.42
CA PHE A 192 -3.72 -5.29 -0.35
C PHE A 192 -4.16 -4.33 -1.47
N MET A 193 -3.28 -4.01 -2.42
CA MET A 193 -3.63 -3.19 -3.57
C MET A 193 -4.55 -3.99 -4.50
N HIS A 194 -5.73 -3.46 -4.78
CA HIS A 194 -6.71 -4.12 -5.64
C HIS A 194 -6.62 -3.53 -7.05
N THR A 195 -6.04 -4.29 -7.97
CA THR A 195 -5.91 -3.91 -9.38
C THR A 195 -6.65 -4.90 -10.26
N ALA A 196 -7.21 -4.41 -11.35
CA ALA A 196 -7.92 -5.23 -12.32
C ALA A 196 -7.86 -4.58 -13.72
N PRO A 197 -7.99 -5.35 -14.81
CA PRO A 197 -8.18 -4.79 -16.13
C PRO A 197 -9.42 -3.89 -16.19
N GLY A 198 -9.29 -2.76 -16.89
CA GLY A 198 -10.37 -1.89 -17.30
C GLY A 198 -11.09 -2.38 -18.55
N PRO A 199 -12.13 -1.67 -19.00
CA PRO A 199 -12.91 -2.06 -20.18
C PRO A 199 -12.09 -2.22 -21.46
N GLY A 200 -10.99 -1.44 -21.60
CA GLY A 200 -10.05 -1.53 -22.72
C GLY A 200 -8.85 -2.44 -22.47
N GLY A 201 -8.82 -3.15 -21.34
CA GLY A 201 -7.69 -4.00 -20.93
C GLY A 201 -6.54 -3.25 -20.24
N GLU A 202 -6.64 -1.93 -20.09
CA GLU A 202 -5.68 -1.13 -19.34
C GLU A 202 -5.72 -1.49 -17.84
N PRO A 203 -4.60 -1.45 -17.12
CA PRO A 203 -4.61 -1.71 -15.69
C PRO A 203 -5.28 -0.56 -14.94
N VAL A 204 -6.18 -0.88 -14.01
CA VAL A 204 -6.84 0.12 -13.18
C VAL A 204 -6.75 -0.25 -11.71
N ILE A 205 -6.49 0.75 -10.88
CA ILE A 205 -6.57 0.64 -9.42
C ILE A 205 -8.04 0.73 -9.01
N ARG A 206 -8.57 -0.38 -8.51
CA ARG A 206 -9.92 -0.47 -7.95
C ARG A 206 -9.91 -0.10 -6.48
N ARG A 207 -11.10 0.09 -5.93
CA ARG A 207 -11.29 0.34 -4.50
C ARG A 207 -10.70 -0.79 -3.70
N ASN A 208 -9.91 -0.45 -2.68
CA ASN A 208 -9.30 -1.40 -1.78
C ASN A 208 -10.37 -2.12 -0.96
N THR A 209 -10.39 -3.45 -1.01
CA THR A 209 -11.38 -4.30 -0.35
C THR A 209 -10.86 -4.99 0.90
N ALA A 210 -9.64 -4.70 1.34
CA ALA A 210 -9.10 -5.28 2.57
C ALA A 210 -9.89 -4.79 3.80
N ARG A 211 -10.13 -5.67 4.75
CA ARG A 211 -10.92 -5.44 5.96
C ARG A 211 -10.04 -5.42 7.22
N PRO A 212 -10.53 -4.84 8.33
CA PRO A 212 -9.92 -5.04 9.64
C PRO A 212 -9.67 -6.54 9.90
N GLY A 213 -8.45 -6.89 10.26
CA GLY A 213 -8.02 -8.26 10.54
C GLY A 213 -7.52 -9.04 9.32
N ASP A 214 -7.74 -8.57 8.09
CA ASP A 214 -7.12 -9.17 6.91
C ASP A 214 -5.60 -9.07 7.02
N TYR A 215 -4.92 -10.08 6.51
CA TYR A 215 -3.47 -10.17 6.60
C TYR A 215 -2.86 -10.82 5.37
N LEU A 216 -1.54 -10.68 5.24
CA LEU A 216 -0.68 -11.46 4.35
C LEU A 216 0.51 -12.01 5.16
N GLU A 217 0.86 -13.26 4.91
CA GLU A 217 1.92 -14.01 5.61
C GLU A 217 3.00 -14.48 4.64
N PHE A 218 4.25 -14.31 5.07
CA PHE A 218 5.42 -14.74 4.34
C PHE A 218 6.35 -15.54 5.26
N VAL A 219 6.86 -16.67 4.79
CA VAL A 219 7.99 -17.35 5.43
C VAL A 219 9.27 -16.91 4.73
N ALA A 220 10.24 -16.44 5.49
CA ALA A 220 11.56 -16.10 4.96
C ALA A 220 12.32 -17.38 4.58
N LEU A 221 12.81 -17.48 3.35
CA LEU A 221 13.60 -18.64 2.87
C LEU A 221 15.11 -18.43 3.11
N THR A 222 15.48 -17.22 3.49
CA THR A 222 16.82 -16.76 3.83
C THR A 222 16.68 -15.61 4.82
N ASP A 223 17.75 -15.18 5.46
CA ASP A 223 17.69 -14.00 6.33
C ASP A 223 17.43 -12.75 5.49
N VAL A 224 16.29 -12.09 5.72
CA VAL A 224 15.86 -10.92 4.96
C VAL A 224 15.62 -9.70 5.82
N LEU A 225 15.86 -8.54 5.24
CA LEU A 225 15.35 -7.26 5.71
C LEU A 225 14.08 -6.93 4.93
N ALA A 226 12.93 -7.06 5.57
CA ALA A 226 11.65 -6.65 5.02
C ALA A 226 11.36 -5.21 5.43
N ILE A 227 10.86 -4.39 4.49
CA ILE A 227 10.58 -2.98 4.73
C ILE A 227 9.17 -2.67 4.23
N PRO A 228 8.13 -2.99 5.01
CA PRO A 228 6.78 -2.52 4.74
C PRO A 228 6.62 -1.03 5.06
N ASN A 229 5.91 -0.30 4.21
CA ASN A 229 5.42 1.04 4.52
C ASN A 229 3.94 1.22 4.25
N VAL A 230 3.30 2.04 5.08
CA VAL A 230 1.92 2.48 4.83
C VAL A 230 1.94 3.34 3.57
N CYS A 231 1.21 2.92 2.52
CA CYS A 231 1.16 3.66 1.28
C CYS A 231 0.69 5.10 1.54
N GLY A 232 1.43 6.06 0.98
CA GLY A 232 1.18 7.50 1.18
C GLY A 232 -0.01 8.04 0.39
N ASP A 233 -0.69 7.21 -0.40
CA ASP A 233 -1.80 7.63 -1.25
C ASP A 233 -3.08 7.92 -0.50
N ASP A 234 -3.42 9.21 -0.46
CA ASP A 234 -4.65 9.76 0.10
C ASP A 234 -5.57 10.40 -0.95
N LEU A 235 -5.26 10.22 -2.24
CA LEU A 235 -6.03 10.77 -3.36
C LEU A 235 -6.62 9.69 -4.26
N THR A 236 -6.22 8.42 -4.20
CA THR A 236 -6.83 7.40 -5.08
C THR A 236 -7.49 6.26 -4.34
N ASN A 237 -8.09 5.37 -5.13
CA ASN A 237 -8.72 4.13 -4.69
C ASN A 237 -7.72 3.15 -4.04
N CYS A 238 -6.40 3.34 -4.20
CA CYS A 238 -5.37 2.46 -3.65
C CYS A 238 -5.52 2.20 -2.14
N SER A 239 -5.83 3.26 -1.38
CA SER A 239 -6.13 3.17 0.06
C SER A 239 -7.47 3.85 0.42
N ASN A 240 -8.37 3.96 -0.56
CA ASN A 240 -9.69 4.60 -0.42
C ASN A 240 -9.59 5.99 0.23
N PHE A 241 -8.72 6.85 -0.30
CA PHE A 241 -8.56 8.26 0.11
C PHE A 241 -8.18 8.50 1.58
N ASP A 242 -7.53 7.53 2.24
CA ASP A 242 -6.98 7.72 3.57
C ASP A 242 -5.73 6.88 3.79
N MET A 243 -4.95 7.29 4.78
CA MET A 243 -3.84 6.52 5.31
C MET A 243 -4.19 6.01 6.71
N ARG A 244 -4.04 4.71 6.92
CA ARG A 244 -4.40 3.99 8.15
C ARG A 244 -3.21 3.15 8.62
N PRO A 245 -3.05 2.95 9.93
CA PRO A 245 -1.94 2.15 10.44
C PRO A 245 -2.10 0.67 10.08
N VAL A 246 -0.97 -0.02 9.97
CA VAL A 246 -0.90 -1.47 9.86
C VAL A 246 -0.03 -2.04 10.96
N ARG A 247 -0.28 -3.30 11.31
CA ARG A 247 0.57 -4.02 12.27
C ARG A 247 1.46 -5.00 11.52
N VAL A 248 2.75 -4.97 11.84
CA VAL A 248 3.77 -5.88 11.32
C VAL A 248 4.24 -6.76 12.46
N VAL A 249 4.14 -8.07 12.31
CA VAL A 249 4.51 -9.05 13.34
C VAL A 249 5.51 -10.04 12.75
N ILE A 250 6.56 -10.33 13.51
CA ILE A 250 7.49 -11.43 13.23
C ILE A 250 7.20 -12.53 14.25
N GLU A 251 7.03 -13.76 13.78
CA GLU A 251 6.60 -14.88 14.61
C GLU A 251 7.45 -16.13 14.39
N GLU A 252 7.51 -16.97 15.41
CA GLU A 252 8.03 -18.33 15.27
C GLU A 252 7.11 -19.16 14.37
N PRO A 253 7.66 -19.98 13.46
CA PRO A 253 6.86 -20.74 12.51
C PRO A 253 6.16 -21.93 13.17
N LEU A 254 5.02 -22.31 12.60
CA LEU A 254 4.43 -23.63 12.81
C LEU A 254 5.06 -24.65 11.84
N PRO A 255 4.99 -25.96 12.16
CA PRO A 255 5.38 -27.00 11.21
C PRO A 255 4.65 -26.90 9.86
N SER A 256 3.39 -26.47 9.86
CA SER A 256 2.61 -26.24 8.64
C SER A 256 3.19 -25.15 7.75
N ASP A 257 3.71 -24.07 8.34
CA ASP A 257 4.27 -22.94 7.59
C ASP A 257 5.57 -23.36 6.91
N THR A 258 6.40 -24.09 7.66
CA THR A 258 7.65 -24.66 7.14
C THR A 258 7.36 -25.61 5.97
N ALA A 259 6.35 -26.47 6.11
CA ALA A 259 5.94 -27.39 5.06
C ALA A 259 5.40 -26.66 3.82
N GLN A 260 4.58 -25.63 4.00
CA GLN A 260 4.05 -24.81 2.90
C GLN A 260 5.15 -24.03 2.18
N ALA A 261 6.05 -23.41 2.93
CA ALA A 261 7.18 -22.67 2.37
C ALA A 261 8.11 -23.59 1.56
N ARG A 262 8.39 -24.79 2.08
CA ARG A 262 9.15 -25.81 1.35
C ARG A 262 8.44 -26.22 0.06
N LEU A 263 7.13 -26.50 0.12
CA LEU A 263 6.36 -26.86 -1.07
C LEU A 263 6.38 -25.74 -2.13
N ALA A 264 6.25 -24.48 -1.72
CA ALA A 264 6.33 -23.33 -2.62
C ALA A 264 7.72 -23.22 -3.27
N ALA A 265 8.79 -23.39 -2.49
CA ALA A 265 10.17 -23.38 -3.00
C ALA A 265 10.45 -24.58 -3.94
N ASP A 266 9.97 -25.78 -3.60
CA ASP A 266 10.11 -26.97 -4.43
C ASP A 266 9.37 -26.80 -5.77
N ARG A 267 8.18 -26.19 -5.77
CA ARG A 267 7.44 -25.85 -7.00
C ARG A 267 8.15 -24.80 -7.86
N ALA A 268 8.84 -23.87 -7.22
CA ALA A 268 9.64 -22.85 -7.88
C ALA A 268 10.98 -23.38 -8.39
N THR A 269 11.35 -24.62 -8.03
CA THR A 269 12.60 -25.23 -8.48
C THR A 269 12.54 -25.53 -9.97
N ILE A 270 13.48 -24.97 -10.72
CA ILE A 270 13.60 -25.21 -12.15
C ILE A 270 14.66 -26.31 -12.34
N LEU A 271 14.26 -27.40 -13.02
CA LEU A 271 15.14 -28.55 -13.22
C LEU A 271 16.40 -28.16 -14.02
N GLY A 272 17.57 -28.49 -13.49
CA GLY A 272 18.87 -28.25 -14.14
C GLY A 272 19.40 -26.82 -13.97
N LEU A 273 18.74 -25.96 -13.18
CA LEU A 273 19.31 -24.67 -12.82
C LEU A 273 20.50 -24.88 -11.86
N PRO A 274 21.65 -24.23 -12.11
CA PRO A 274 22.78 -24.29 -11.19
C PRO A 274 22.40 -23.79 -9.79
N ALA A 275 23.18 -24.18 -8.78
CA ALA A 275 23.05 -23.58 -7.46
C ALA A 275 23.15 -22.05 -7.55
N PRO A 276 22.42 -21.29 -6.72
CA PRO A 276 22.50 -19.84 -6.71
C PRO A 276 23.95 -19.36 -6.58
N LEU A 277 24.27 -18.26 -7.26
CA LEU A 277 25.61 -17.69 -7.18
C LEU A 277 25.91 -17.23 -5.74
N GLU A 278 26.99 -17.73 -5.17
CA GLU A 278 27.56 -17.16 -3.96
C GLU A 278 28.51 -16.01 -4.33
N VAL A 279 28.29 -14.84 -3.75
CA VAL A 279 29.10 -13.65 -4.00
C VAL A 279 30.12 -13.50 -2.86
N ALA A 280 31.40 -13.67 -3.18
CA ALA A 280 32.49 -13.69 -2.20
C ALA A 280 32.65 -12.36 -1.42
N ASP A 281 32.41 -11.22 -2.08
CA ASP A 281 32.52 -9.88 -1.47
C ASP A 281 31.13 -9.30 -1.14
N GLY A 282 30.37 -10.03 -0.31
CA GLY A 282 29.04 -9.62 0.13
C GLY A 282 29.04 -8.27 0.86
N GLN A 283 27.94 -7.53 0.75
CA GLN A 283 27.75 -6.24 1.43
C GLN A 283 26.63 -6.35 2.47
N PRO A 284 26.89 -6.96 3.63
CA PRO A 284 25.84 -7.30 4.59
C PRO A 284 25.19 -6.05 5.18
N LEU A 285 23.88 -6.14 5.37
CA LEU A 285 23.09 -5.10 6.01
C LEU A 285 23.22 -5.23 7.52
N ARG A 286 23.40 -4.09 8.19
CA ARG A 286 23.47 -4.01 9.65
C ARG A 286 22.65 -2.82 10.11
N ARG A 287 21.87 -3.04 11.15
CA ARG A 287 21.09 -1.99 11.78
C ARG A 287 22.02 -0.90 12.33
N ASP A 288 21.74 0.35 11.99
CA ASP A 288 22.36 1.52 12.59
C ASP A 288 21.69 1.81 13.95
N PRO A 289 22.37 1.59 15.08
CA PRO A 289 21.78 1.84 16.40
C PRO A 289 21.55 3.32 16.69
N THR A 290 22.13 4.22 15.88
CA THR A 290 21.99 5.68 16.01
C THR A 290 20.88 6.25 15.14
N TYR A 291 20.22 5.41 14.33
CA TYR A 291 19.12 5.83 13.47
C TYR A 291 17.97 6.45 14.27
N VAL A 292 17.59 7.66 13.87
CA VAL A 292 16.37 8.35 14.31
C VAL A 292 15.54 8.63 13.08
N ALA A 293 14.29 8.17 13.08
CA ALA A 293 13.38 8.36 11.96
C ALA A 293 13.00 9.84 11.76
N ALA A 294 13.01 10.28 10.51
CA ALA A 294 12.69 11.62 10.07
C ALA A 294 11.82 11.56 8.79
N PHE A 295 10.67 10.89 8.88
CA PHE A 295 9.76 10.72 7.75
C PHE A 295 9.28 12.06 7.17
N PRO A 296 9.41 12.27 5.85
CA PRO A 296 8.93 13.48 5.21
C PRO A 296 7.42 13.69 5.40
N HIS A 297 7.01 14.96 5.46
CA HIS A 297 5.60 15.40 5.54
C HIS A 297 4.82 15.00 6.80
N LEU A 298 5.50 14.51 7.84
CA LEU A 298 4.90 14.28 9.16
C LEU A 298 5.07 15.47 10.11
N PRO A 299 4.13 15.69 11.05
CA PRO A 299 2.91 14.91 11.27
C PRO A 299 1.77 15.27 10.30
N LEU A 300 0.96 14.26 9.93
CA LEU A 300 -0.28 14.47 9.19
C LEU A 300 -1.35 15.10 10.10
N ARG A 301 -1.58 16.40 9.93
CA ARG A 301 -2.63 17.12 10.67
C ARG A 301 -4.00 16.94 10.00
N ARG A 302 -5.00 16.48 10.76
CA ARG A 302 -6.41 16.38 10.33
C ARG A 302 -7.21 17.57 10.86
N ALA A 303 -8.21 18.02 10.11
CA ALA A 303 -9.27 18.87 10.65
C ALA A 303 -10.61 18.62 9.95
N ASP A 304 -11.66 19.08 10.62
CA ASP A 304 -13.03 18.98 10.16
C ASP A 304 -13.43 20.26 9.40
N VAL A 305 -14.09 20.07 8.26
CA VAL A 305 -14.76 21.12 7.48
C VAL A 305 -16.26 20.88 7.62
N ARG A 306 -16.98 21.86 8.16
CA ARG A 306 -18.44 21.79 8.31
C ARG A 306 -19.09 22.29 7.03
N VAL A 307 -20.02 21.50 6.50
CA VAL A 307 -20.73 21.83 5.26
C VAL A 307 -22.23 21.78 5.51
N ASP A 308 -22.90 22.86 5.15
CA ASP A 308 -24.36 22.92 5.17
C ASP A 308 -24.93 22.31 3.89
N LEU A 309 -25.83 21.35 4.08
CA LEU A 309 -26.55 20.66 3.02
C LEU A 309 -28.04 20.93 3.22
N ASP A 310 -28.74 21.18 2.12
CA ASP A 310 -30.20 21.16 2.12
C ASP A 310 -30.73 19.71 2.18
N ASP A 311 -32.05 19.56 2.29
CA ASP A 311 -32.70 18.26 2.37
C ASP A 311 -32.46 17.38 1.12
N THR A 312 -32.29 18.01 -0.04
CA THR A 312 -32.08 17.30 -1.30
C THR A 312 -30.69 16.68 -1.33
N LEU A 313 -29.65 17.45 -1.00
CA LEU A 313 -28.27 16.97 -0.92
C LEU A 313 -28.07 15.99 0.24
N THR A 314 -28.78 16.18 1.35
CA THR A 314 -28.76 15.22 2.47
C THR A 314 -29.31 13.86 2.04
N ARG A 315 -30.47 13.83 1.36
CA ARG A 315 -31.00 12.58 0.78
C ARG A 315 -30.07 11.98 -0.26
N ARG A 316 -29.44 12.82 -1.08
CA ARG A 316 -28.50 12.35 -2.11
C ARG A 316 -27.29 11.67 -1.48
N PHE A 317 -26.66 12.30 -0.48
CA PHE A 317 -25.55 11.71 0.26
C PHE A 317 -25.89 10.34 0.84
N HIS A 318 -27.02 10.20 1.54
CA HIS A 318 -27.42 8.90 2.11
C HIS A 318 -27.74 7.83 1.06
N ARG A 319 -28.15 8.23 -0.14
CA ARG A 319 -28.36 7.30 -1.27
C ARG A 319 -27.03 6.86 -1.90
N THR A 320 -26.08 7.77 -2.04
CA THR A 320 -24.84 7.52 -2.80
C THR A 320 -23.67 7.06 -1.96
N LYS A 321 -23.73 7.20 -0.63
CA LYS A 321 -22.65 6.76 0.26
C LYS A 321 -22.43 5.24 0.13
N ASN A 322 -21.18 4.83 0.03
CA ASN A 322 -20.83 3.41 -0.02
C ASN A 322 -20.84 2.82 1.40
N VAL A 323 -22.03 2.38 1.84
CA VAL A 323 -22.22 1.76 3.17
C VAL A 323 -21.40 0.48 3.36
N THR A 324 -21.01 -0.19 2.27
CA THR A 324 -20.23 -1.42 2.37
C THR A 324 -18.77 -1.14 2.73
N LEU A 325 -18.22 0.01 2.33
CA LEU A 325 -16.87 0.43 2.71
C LEU A 325 -16.84 1.19 4.03
N TYR A 326 -17.80 2.09 4.24
CA TYR A 326 -17.71 3.05 5.34
C TYR A 326 -18.69 2.79 6.47
N ALA A 327 -19.63 1.85 6.33
CA ALA A 327 -20.69 1.58 7.29
C ALA A 327 -21.35 2.89 7.78
N ASP A 328 -21.08 3.27 9.02
CA ASP A 328 -21.61 4.47 9.69
C ASP A 328 -20.64 5.66 9.72
N ASP A 329 -19.45 5.54 9.12
CA ASP A 329 -18.49 6.65 8.98
C ASP A 329 -18.87 7.58 7.81
N ASP A 330 -19.83 8.46 8.09
CA ASP A 330 -20.28 9.47 7.15
C ASP A 330 -19.16 10.42 6.71
N ALA A 331 -18.16 10.68 7.56
CA ALA A 331 -17.05 11.57 7.22
C ALA A 331 -16.12 10.95 6.17
N ALA A 332 -15.83 9.65 6.30
CA ALA A 332 -15.05 8.90 5.31
C ALA A 332 -15.82 8.76 3.98
N ALA A 333 -17.12 8.45 4.03
CA ALA A 333 -17.94 8.37 2.83
C ALA A 333 -18.05 9.72 2.10
N LEU A 334 -18.19 10.82 2.84
CA LEU A 334 -18.23 12.16 2.25
C LEU A 334 -16.88 12.52 1.62
N ARG A 335 -15.76 12.19 2.28
CA ARG A 335 -14.42 12.41 1.74
C ARG A 335 -14.20 11.67 0.43
N ASP A 336 -14.61 10.40 0.37
CA ASP A 336 -14.53 9.58 -0.84
C ASP A 336 -15.27 10.23 -2.01
N LEU A 337 -16.56 10.55 -1.81
CA LEU A 337 -17.38 11.18 -2.85
C LEU A 337 -16.77 12.51 -3.31
N THR A 338 -16.29 13.32 -2.36
CA THR A 338 -15.71 14.64 -2.64
C THR A 338 -14.41 14.54 -3.43
N LEU A 339 -13.48 13.67 -3.01
CA LEU A 339 -12.18 13.53 -3.67
C LEU A 339 -12.30 12.81 -5.02
N SER A 340 -13.14 11.79 -5.12
CA SER A 340 -13.46 11.13 -6.40
C SER A 340 -13.92 12.17 -7.43
N TRP A 341 -14.93 12.98 -7.06
CA TRP A 341 -15.45 14.03 -7.94
C TRP A 341 -14.39 15.05 -8.33
N ALA A 342 -13.61 15.54 -7.36
CA ALA A 342 -12.58 16.55 -7.58
C ALA A 342 -11.49 16.06 -8.57
N ILE A 343 -11.13 14.79 -8.50
CA ILE A 343 -10.13 14.18 -9.39
C ILE A 343 -10.69 14.00 -10.80
N ASP A 344 -11.93 13.52 -10.93
CA ASP A 344 -12.58 13.33 -12.23
C ASP A 344 -12.81 14.66 -12.96
N HIS A 345 -13.16 15.73 -12.24
CA HIS A 345 -13.59 17.01 -12.82
C HIS A 345 -12.48 18.03 -13.04
N LEU A 346 -11.31 17.83 -12.43
CA LEU A 346 -10.15 18.65 -12.74
C LEU A 346 -9.34 18.15 -13.92
N GLY A 347 -9.61 16.91 -14.36
CA GLY A 347 -8.65 16.17 -15.17
C GLY A 347 -7.37 15.90 -14.37
N ALA A 348 -6.64 14.84 -14.72
CA ALA A 348 -5.26 14.76 -14.27
C ALA A 348 -4.57 16.09 -14.64
N PHE A 349 -3.80 16.68 -13.73
CA PHE A 349 -3.07 17.93 -13.91
C PHE A 349 -2.03 17.87 -15.05
N THR A 350 -1.96 16.76 -15.78
CA THR A 350 -1.43 16.73 -17.12
C THR A 350 -2.34 17.53 -18.04
N GLY A 351 -1.92 18.76 -18.36
CA GLY A 351 -2.49 19.50 -19.48
C GLY A 351 -2.45 18.63 -20.73
N ASN A 352 -3.60 18.09 -21.10
CA ASN A 352 -3.96 17.82 -22.49
C ASN A 352 -5.15 18.72 -22.78
N ALA A 353 -4.82 19.90 -23.32
CA ALA A 353 -5.69 20.59 -24.24
C ALA A 353 -5.89 19.74 -25.49
#